data_AF-A0A2D6N9E7-F1
#
_entry.id   AF-A0A2D6N9E7-F1
#
_cell.length_a   1.000
_cell.length_b   1.000
_cell.length_c   1.000
_cell.angle_alpha   90.00
_cell.angle_beta   90.00
_cell.angle_gamma   90.00
#
_symmetry.space_group_name_H-M   'P 1'
#
loop_
_entity.id
_entity.type
_entity.pdbx_description
1 polymer ?
#
loop_
_entity_poly.entity_id
_entity_poly.type
_entity_poly.pdbx_seq_one_letter_code
_entity_poly.pdbx_strand_id
1 'polypeptide(L)'
;MPPRRIFLADLNNDGWLDLVVGRGGTDRAVILWGGPDGFDPDRRQVLPVSKLAGFPIARDLTGNGYLDLLIGSGKPTVGAPHDAFTHIFWNGPEGLRPDRQAQLPANAASGIAVADFNNDGYPDIFTCSYQAVNDRDIDSYIYWGGPGGSYSSKNRARIRTHSSSGCIAADFNEDGYIDIAVANHKTFGDHVGDSFVLWNGPDEVDDRNPTRLPTAGPHGMLQVQPGNILDGSAQEYYTSAPFELPTGATVTQVGWEAELGPKTWVGAQLRFAASEDALEQAAWLGPDDGEGWFTDDQEVETGAHAGQWVQYRLALGAVNSGSTPRVTEVRVHYV
;
A
#
# COMPACT_ATOMS: atom_id res chain seq x y z
N MET A 1 -6.82 -3.13 27.32
CA MET A 1 -7.05 -4.33 26.48
C MET A 1 -5.71 -4.83 25.96
N PRO A 2 -5.55 -6.11 25.61
CA PRO A 2 -4.36 -6.60 24.90
C PRO A 2 -4.16 -5.86 23.56
N PRO A 3 -2.95 -5.88 22.96
CA PRO A 3 -2.76 -5.35 21.61
C PRO A 3 -3.73 -6.04 20.66
N ARG A 4 -4.48 -5.24 19.88
CA ARG A 4 -5.49 -5.81 18.99
C ARG A 4 -4.87 -6.36 17.72
N ARG A 5 -3.84 -5.70 17.18
CA ARG A 5 -2.97 -6.17 16.09
C ARG A 5 -1.63 -5.45 16.04
N ILE A 6 -0.72 -6.06 15.28
CA ILE A 6 0.60 -5.59 14.91
C ILE A 6 0.61 -5.44 13.38
N PHE A 7 1.25 -4.40 12.87
CA PHE A 7 1.45 -4.17 11.44
C PHE A 7 2.95 -4.19 11.13
N LEU A 8 3.30 -4.67 9.93
CA LEU A 8 4.67 -4.85 9.46
C LEU A 8 4.89 -4.03 8.20
N ALA A 9 5.93 -3.20 8.19
CA ALA A 9 6.39 -2.45 7.02
C ALA A 9 7.80 -1.91 7.29
N ASP A 10 8.58 -1.67 6.24
CA ASP A 10 9.83 -0.89 6.35
C ASP A 10 9.47 0.60 6.30
N LEU A 11 9.33 1.24 7.47
CA LEU A 11 8.87 2.62 7.61
C LEU A 11 10.02 3.63 7.56
N ASN A 12 11.27 3.20 7.71
CA ASN A 12 12.44 4.08 7.61
C ASN A 12 13.27 3.83 6.34
N ASN A 13 12.83 2.92 5.46
CA ASN A 13 13.44 2.55 4.18
C ASN A 13 14.88 2.05 4.35
N ASP A 14 15.13 1.24 5.38
CA ASP A 14 16.46 0.69 5.70
C ASP A 14 16.66 -0.77 5.25
N GLY A 15 15.64 -1.36 4.63
CA GLY A 15 15.61 -2.74 4.16
C GLY A 15 15.17 -3.76 5.22
N TRP A 16 14.84 -3.32 6.44
CA TRP A 16 14.35 -4.17 7.52
C TRP A 16 12.89 -3.86 7.87
N LEU A 17 12.13 -4.90 8.22
CA LEU A 17 10.73 -4.72 8.62
C LEU A 17 10.64 -4.12 10.03
N ASP A 18 9.82 -3.09 10.18
CA ASP A 18 9.41 -2.48 11.44
C ASP A 18 8.07 -3.02 11.94
N LEU A 19 7.84 -2.94 13.26
CA LEU A 19 6.56 -3.32 13.87
C LEU A 19 5.81 -2.11 14.40
N VAL A 20 4.60 -1.89 13.92
CA VAL A 20 3.65 -0.96 14.54
C VAL A 20 2.75 -1.71 15.50
N VAL A 21 2.88 -1.41 16.79
CA VAL A 21 2.16 -2.06 17.88
C VAL A 21 1.17 -1.07 18.51
N GLY A 22 -0.12 -1.38 18.38
CA GLY A 22 -1.21 -0.62 19.00
C GLY A 22 -1.79 -1.34 20.21
N ARG A 23 -1.84 -0.67 21.37
CA ARG A 23 -2.58 -1.20 22.53
C ARG A 23 -4.00 -0.63 22.55
N GLY A 24 -5.00 -1.52 22.50
CA GLY A 24 -6.39 -1.11 22.47
C GLY A 24 -6.79 -0.27 23.69
N GLY A 25 -7.35 0.91 23.44
CA GLY A 25 -7.82 1.86 24.45
C GLY A 25 -6.74 2.74 25.08
N THR A 26 -5.52 2.77 24.53
CA THR A 26 -4.49 3.75 24.93
C THR A 26 -4.49 4.98 24.04
N ASP A 27 -3.72 5.97 24.46
CA ASP A 27 -3.42 7.24 23.82
C ASP A 27 -2.13 7.21 22.98
N ARG A 28 -1.65 6.01 22.66
CA ARG A 28 -0.37 5.79 21.97
C ARG A 28 -0.31 4.51 21.15
N ALA A 29 0.43 4.57 20.05
CA ALA A 29 1.02 3.42 19.35
C ALA A 29 2.55 3.44 19.53
N VAL A 30 3.20 2.30 19.29
CA VAL A 30 4.66 2.18 19.34
C VAL A 30 5.13 1.58 18.02
N ILE A 31 6.13 2.20 17.38
CA ILE A 31 6.92 1.58 16.32
C ILE A 31 8.15 0.97 16.98
N LEU A 32 8.42 -0.32 16.73
CA LEU A 32 9.70 -0.95 17.03
C LEU A 32 10.47 -1.03 15.71
N TRP A 33 11.60 -0.35 15.64
CA TRP A 33 12.41 -0.32 14.43
C TRP A 33 13.12 -1.67 14.26
N GLY A 34 13.08 -2.23 13.06
CA GLY A 34 13.77 -3.44 12.64
C GLY A 34 15.28 -3.24 12.50
N GLY A 35 15.99 -4.33 12.23
CA GLY A 35 17.43 -4.29 11.98
C GLY A 35 18.05 -5.68 11.91
N PRO A 36 19.36 -5.76 11.60
CA PRO A 36 20.06 -7.03 11.38
C PRO A 36 20.05 -7.96 12.60
N ASP A 37 20.01 -7.41 13.81
CA ASP A 37 19.95 -8.17 15.06
C ASP A 37 18.51 -8.47 15.53
N GLY A 38 17.51 -8.20 14.70
CA GLY A 38 16.09 -8.30 15.05
C GLY A 38 15.58 -7.05 15.77
N PHE A 39 14.60 -7.21 16.67
CA PHE A 39 13.93 -6.10 17.36
C PHE A 39 14.52 -5.80 18.74
N ASP A 40 14.71 -4.51 19.03
CA ASP A 40 15.07 -4.00 20.36
C ASP A 40 13.93 -3.11 20.89
N PRO A 41 13.35 -3.40 22.09
CA PRO A 41 12.29 -2.58 22.67
C PRO A 41 12.68 -1.13 22.98
N ASP A 42 13.97 -0.81 23.07
CA ASP A 42 14.48 0.54 23.28
C ASP A 42 14.71 1.28 21.94
N ARG A 43 14.91 0.54 20.84
CA ARG A 43 14.91 1.10 19.47
C ARG A 43 13.47 1.29 18.99
N ARG A 44 12.78 2.26 19.60
CA ARG A 44 11.35 2.51 19.35
C ARG A 44 11.01 3.98 19.16
N GLN A 45 9.88 4.22 18.51
CA GLN A 45 9.21 5.51 18.45
C GLN A 45 7.79 5.41 19.01
N VAL A 46 7.34 6.43 19.74
CA VAL A 46 5.98 6.49 20.27
C VAL A 46 5.16 7.49 19.45
N LEU A 47 3.99 7.06 19.00
CA LEU A 47 3.05 7.91 18.26
C LEU A 47 1.85 8.26 19.14
N PRO A 48 1.46 9.54 19.24
CA PRO A 48 0.26 9.94 19.97
C PRO A 48 -0.98 9.60 19.13
N VAL A 49 -1.76 8.62 19.60
CA VAL A 49 -3.00 8.20 18.93
C VAL A 49 -4.09 8.12 19.99
N SER A 50 -5.05 9.03 19.95
CA SER A 50 -6.12 9.03 20.94
C SER A 50 -6.98 7.77 20.77
N LYS A 51 -7.30 7.11 21.90
CA LYS A 51 -8.25 6.00 21.96
C LYS A 51 -7.99 4.87 20.96
N LEU A 52 -6.74 4.51 20.70
CA LEU A 52 -6.37 3.54 19.67
C LEU A 52 -7.28 2.30 19.66
N ALA A 53 -7.85 1.98 18.50
CA ALA A 53 -8.76 0.83 18.36
C ALA A 53 -8.65 0.09 17.03
N GLY A 54 -8.20 0.76 15.97
CA GLY A 54 -8.14 0.25 14.60
C GLY A 54 -6.86 -0.50 14.23
N PHE A 55 -6.86 -1.01 13.00
CA PHE A 55 -5.69 -1.63 12.39
C PHE A 55 -4.78 -0.57 11.77
N PRO A 56 -3.47 -0.55 12.10
CA PRO A 56 -2.51 0.25 11.35
C PRO A 56 -2.38 -0.29 9.93
N ILE A 57 -2.23 0.62 8.96
CA ILE A 57 -1.83 0.32 7.58
C ILE A 57 -0.85 1.40 7.13
N ALA A 58 -0.05 1.13 6.09
CA ALA A 58 0.86 2.12 5.53
C ALA A 58 0.79 2.13 4.00
N ARG A 59 1.01 3.33 3.43
CA ARG A 59 1.03 3.61 1.99
C ARG A 59 1.72 4.96 1.77
N ASP A 60 2.42 5.17 0.66
CA ASP A 60 2.84 6.53 0.30
C ASP A 60 1.63 7.31 -0.22
N LEU A 61 1.08 8.18 0.63
CA LEU A 61 -0.07 9.02 0.31
C LEU A 61 0.34 10.33 -0.36
N THR A 62 1.64 10.66 -0.32
CA THR A 62 2.17 11.95 -0.80
C THR A 62 2.91 11.86 -2.13
N GLY A 63 3.28 10.65 -2.55
CA GLY A 63 4.11 10.38 -3.73
C GLY A 63 5.59 10.71 -3.50
N ASN A 64 6.07 10.69 -2.25
CA ASN A 64 7.43 11.07 -1.89
C ASN A 64 8.41 9.89 -1.76
N GLY A 65 7.95 8.66 -1.97
CA GLY A 65 8.73 7.43 -1.87
C GLY A 65 8.85 6.86 -0.46
N TYR A 66 8.13 7.40 0.53
CA TYR A 66 8.12 6.91 1.91
C TYR A 66 6.71 6.55 2.35
N LEU A 67 6.59 5.43 3.07
CA LEU A 67 5.32 4.97 3.61
C LEU A 67 4.78 5.92 4.70
N ASP A 68 3.61 6.51 4.48
CA ASP A 68 2.82 7.19 5.50
C ASP A 68 2.00 6.18 6.30
N LEU A 69 1.77 6.44 7.59
CA LEU A 69 1.11 5.49 8.49
C LEU A 69 -0.30 5.96 8.88
N LEU A 70 -1.30 5.12 8.66
CA LEU A 70 -2.69 5.37 9.06
C LEU A 70 -3.07 4.51 10.27
N ILE A 71 -3.70 5.10 11.28
CA ILE A 71 -4.14 4.40 12.49
C ILE A 71 -5.55 4.85 12.91
N GLY A 72 -6.46 3.89 13.06
CA GLY A 72 -7.83 4.14 13.53
C GLY A 72 -7.97 4.32 15.04
N SER A 73 -8.72 5.33 15.47
CA SER A 73 -9.13 5.53 16.87
C SER A 73 -10.41 4.76 17.21
N GLY A 74 -10.76 4.74 18.49
CA GLY A 74 -11.98 4.20 19.04
C GLY A 74 -13.21 5.09 18.85
N LYS A 75 -14.28 4.77 19.56
CA LYS A 75 -15.57 5.46 19.45
C LYS A 75 -15.52 6.91 20.01
N PRO A 76 -16.40 7.80 19.51
CA PRO A 76 -16.58 9.14 20.08
C PRO A 76 -16.93 9.13 21.57
N THR A 77 -16.50 10.15 22.31
CA THR A 77 -16.89 10.37 23.71
C THR A 77 -18.33 10.87 23.77
N VAL A 78 -19.12 10.29 24.68
CA VAL A 78 -20.52 10.68 24.88
C VAL A 78 -20.59 12.11 25.45
N GLY A 79 -21.33 13.00 24.79
CA GLY A 79 -21.55 14.36 25.26
C GLY A 79 -20.37 15.32 25.09
N ALA A 80 -19.35 14.94 24.33
CA ALA A 80 -18.20 15.79 24.00
C ALA A 80 -18.18 16.14 22.49
N PRO A 81 -17.39 17.16 22.07
CA PRO A 81 -17.04 17.33 20.67
C PRO A 81 -16.47 16.04 20.07
N HIS A 82 -16.61 15.88 18.75
CA HIS A 82 -16.15 14.69 18.04
C HIS A 82 -14.64 14.49 18.23
N ASP A 83 -14.26 13.32 18.75
CA ASP A 83 -12.89 12.98 19.15
C ASP A 83 -12.50 11.56 18.70
N ALA A 84 -13.01 11.15 17.54
CA ALA A 84 -12.73 9.85 16.92
C ALA A 84 -12.29 10.03 15.47
N PHE A 85 -11.13 9.51 15.11
CA PHE A 85 -10.46 9.78 13.86
C PHE A 85 -9.76 8.55 13.28
N THR A 86 -9.58 8.56 11.97
CA THR A 86 -8.42 7.95 11.34
C THR A 86 -7.28 8.97 11.42
N HIS A 87 -6.20 8.61 12.11
CA HIS A 87 -4.97 9.40 12.17
C HIS A 87 -4.10 9.05 10.99
N ILE A 88 -3.44 10.05 10.41
CA ILE A 88 -2.41 9.89 9.38
C ILE A 88 -1.12 10.50 9.95
N PHE A 89 -0.02 9.75 9.93
CA PHE A 89 1.32 10.23 10.26
C PHE A 89 2.14 10.30 8.99
N TRP A 90 2.56 11.51 8.62
CA TRP A 90 3.30 11.76 7.40
C TRP A 90 4.77 11.41 7.58
N ASN A 91 5.31 10.70 6.60
CA ASN A 91 6.68 10.26 6.54
C ASN A 91 7.44 11.00 5.43
N GLY A 92 8.74 10.77 5.33
CA GLY A 92 9.60 11.36 4.32
C GLY A 92 11.08 11.10 4.61
N PRO A 93 12.00 11.78 3.91
CA PRO A 93 13.43 11.56 4.05
C PRO A 93 13.99 11.89 5.44
N GLU A 94 13.31 12.74 6.21
CA GLU A 94 13.66 13.05 7.60
C GLU A 94 13.12 12.01 8.61
N GLY A 95 12.42 10.98 8.13
CA GLY A 95 11.75 9.96 8.92
C GLY A 95 10.33 10.33 9.36
N LEU A 96 9.65 9.33 9.94
CA LEU A 96 8.26 9.45 10.36
C LEU A 96 8.16 10.35 11.58
N ARG A 97 7.31 11.38 11.51
CA ARG A 97 7.25 12.43 12.52
C ARG A 97 5.90 12.49 13.25
N PRO A 98 5.83 12.32 14.59
CA PRO A 98 4.57 12.30 15.33
C PRO A 98 3.78 13.63 15.28
N ASP A 99 4.49 14.75 15.08
CA ASP A 99 3.92 16.09 14.99
C ASP A 99 3.45 16.46 13.58
N ARG A 100 3.87 15.70 12.56
CA ARG A 100 3.35 15.80 11.19
C ARG A 100 2.20 14.80 11.04
N GLN A 101 1.00 15.21 11.49
CA GLN A 101 -0.18 14.35 11.40
C GLN A 101 -1.43 15.08 10.89
N ALA A 102 -2.36 14.29 10.36
CA ALA A 102 -3.72 14.71 10.04
C ALA A 102 -4.74 13.78 10.71
N GLN A 103 -5.99 14.25 10.82
CA GLN A 103 -7.09 13.52 11.43
C GLN A 103 -8.33 13.60 10.55
N LEU A 104 -8.85 12.44 10.17
CA LEU A 104 -10.06 12.29 9.38
C LEU A 104 -11.18 11.75 10.27
N PRO A 105 -12.33 12.46 10.41
CA PRO A 105 -13.42 12.01 11.28
C PRO A 105 -13.89 10.57 10.98
N ALA A 106 -13.77 9.66 11.93
CA ALA A 106 -14.17 8.27 11.75
C ALA A 106 -14.60 7.64 13.08
N ASN A 107 -15.70 6.90 13.08
CA ASN A 107 -16.32 6.43 14.31
C ASN A 107 -15.88 5.00 14.63
N ALA A 108 -14.92 4.85 15.55
CA ALA A 108 -14.29 3.57 15.84
C ALA A 108 -13.74 2.93 14.55
N ALA A 109 -12.77 3.63 13.94
CA ALA A 109 -12.14 3.24 12.68
C ALA A 109 -11.51 1.85 12.81
N SER A 110 -12.24 0.83 12.36
CA SER A 110 -11.92 -0.58 12.62
C SER A 110 -11.17 -1.23 11.47
N GLY A 111 -11.21 -0.65 10.28
CA GLY A 111 -10.53 -1.11 9.07
C GLY A 111 -10.34 0.06 8.13
N ILE A 112 -9.24 0.04 7.39
CA ILE A 112 -8.87 1.10 6.46
C ILE A 112 -8.38 0.43 5.18
N ALA A 113 -8.83 0.92 4.03
CA ALA A 113 -8.31 0.58 2.71
C ALA A 113 -7.81 1.84 2.01
N VAL A 114 -6.71 1.73 1.27
CA VAL A 114 -6.13 2.82 0.50
C VAL A 114 -5.97 2.36 -0.93
N ALA A 115 -6.54 3.12 -1.85
CA ALA A 115 -6.47 2.91 -3.29
C ALA A 115 -6.86 4.19 -3.98
N ASP A 116 -6.54 4.33 -5.26
CA ASP A 116 -7.12 5.38 -6.10
C ASP A 116 -8.50 4.89 -6.56
N PHE A 117 -9.56 5.29 -5.87
CA PHE A 117 -10.92 4.81 -6.16
C PHE A 117 -11.59 5.62 -7.28
N ASN A 118 -11.08 6.80 -7.61
CA ASN A 118 -11.62 7.66 -8.66
C ASN A 118 -10.72 7.78 -9.90
N ASN A 119 -9.59 7.06 -9.92
CA ASN A 119 -8.58 7.05 -10.98
C ASN A 119 -8.00 8.45 -11.30
N ASP A 120 -7.84 9.30 -10.27
CA ASP A 120 -7.29 10.66 -10.42
C ASP A 120 -5.77 10.74 -10.22
N GLY A 121 -5.13 9.61 -9.88
CA GLY A 121 -3.71 9.47 -9.62
C GLY A 121 -3.31 9.74 -8.17
N TYR A 122 -4.25 10.02 -7.27
CA TYR A 122 -4.00 10.25 -5.85
C TYR A 122 -4.62 9.14 -4.98
N PRO A 123 -3.91 8.63 -3.96
CA PRO A 123 -4.49 7.64 -3.06
C PRO A 123 -5.66 8.20 -2.25
N ASP A 124 -6.80 7.53 -2.31
CA ASP A 124 -7.98 7.77 -1.48
C ASP A 124 -7.99 6.86 -0.24
N ILE A 125 -8.75 7.24 0.78
CA ILE A 125 -8.85 6.49 2.03
C ILE A 125 -10.28 6.06 2.31
N PHE A 126 -10.58 4.77 2.23
CA PHE A 126 -11.82 4.22 2.76
C PHE A 126 -11.63 3.84 4.24
N THR A 127 -12.45 4.41 5.12
CA THR A 127 -12.42 4.12 6.57
C THR A 127 -13.75 3.54 7.05
N CYS A 128 -13.65 2.36 7.65
CA CYS A 128 -14.78 1.64 8.24
C CYS A 128 -15.22 2.31 9.53
N SER A 129 -16.53 2.53 9.70
CA SER A 129 -17.08 2.97 10.98
C SER A 129 -17.78 1.83 11.71
N TYR A 130 -17.23 1.43 12.86
CA TYR A 130 -17.78 0.33 13.66
C TYR A 130 -18.84 0.78 14.66
N GLN A 131 -18.67 1.95 15.28
CA GLN A 131 -19.53 2.38 16.39
C GLN A 131 -19.47 3.89 16.63
N ALA A 132 -20.65 4.52 16.70
CA ALA A 132 -20.84 5.90 17.13
C ALA A 132 -21.60 5.93 18.46
N VAL A 133 -20.86 6.06 19.57
CA VAL A 133 -21.44 6.01 20.93
C VAL A 133 -22.22 4.71 21.18
N ASN A 134 -23.55 4.70 21.03
CA ASN A 134 -24.40 3.53 21.19
C ASN A 134 -24.94 3.00 19.86
N ASP A 135 -24.79 3.78 18.79
CA ASP A 135 -25.21 3.42 17.44
C ASP A 135 -24.18 2.50 16.77
N ARG A 136 -24.70 1.59 15.94
CA ARG A 136 -23.97 0.60 15.15
C ARG A 136 -24.39 0.61 13.68
N ASP A 137 -25.53 1.20 13.35
CA ASP A 137 -26.01 1.30 11.97
C ASP A 137 -25.57 2.65 11.40
N ILE A 138 -24.26 2.74 11.19
CA ILE A 138 -23.58 3.98 10.80
C ILE A 138 -22.78 3.80 9.52
N ASP A 139 -22.65 4.89 8.79
CA ASP A 139 -21.93 4.91 7.53
C ASP A 139 -20.41 4.92 7.69
N SER A 140 -19.75 4.32 6.71
CA SER A 140 -18.33 4.43 6.46
C SER A 140 -18.08 5.52 5.42
N TYR A 141 -16.82 5.91 5.23
CA TYR A 141 -16.49 7.06 4.37
C TYR A 141 -15.30 6.78 3.49
N ILE A 142 -15.37 7.25 2.24
CA ILE A 142 -14.19 7.41 1.37
C ILE A 142 -13.77 8.87 1.46
N TYR A 143 -12.54 9.13 1.87
CA TYR A 143 -11.92 10.45 1.84
C TYR A 143 -11.10 10.56 0.56
N TRP A 144 -11.50 11.50 -0.30
CA TRP A 144 -10.85 11.72 -1.57
C TRP A 144 -9.50 12.41 -1.37
N GLY A 145 -8.46 11.80 -1.93
CA GLY A 145 -7.10 12.29 -1.93
C GLY A 145 -6.91 13.48 -2.85
N GLY A 146 -5.68 13.99 -2.85
CA GLY A 146 -5.30 15.07 -3.75
C GLY A 146 -3.80 15.33 -3.67
N PRO A 147 -3.30 16.30 -4.46
CA PRO A 147 -1.87 16.56 -4.60
C PRO A 147 -1.16 16.70 -3.25
N GLY A 148 -0.07 15.94 -3.08
CA GLY A 148 0.76 15.97 -1.87
C GLY A 148 0.08 15.43 -0.61
N GLY A 149 -0.89 14.51 -0.75
CA GLY A 149 -1.58 13.88 0.38
C GLY A 149 -2.62 14.79 1.04
N SER A 150 -3.30 15.64 0.26
CA SER A 150 -4.32 16.54 0.80
C SER A 150 -5.65 15.82 1.03
N TYR A 151 -6.19 15.87 2.25
CA TYR A 151 -7.50 15.30 2.59
C TYR A 151 -8.37 16.30 3.34
N SER A 152 -9.70 16.18 3.20
CA SER A 152 -10.66 17.08 3.85
C SER A 152 -11.91 16.34 4.31
N SER A 153 -12.43 16.70 5.48
CA SER A 153 -13.73 16.20 5.97
C SER A 153 -14.93 16.64 5.15
N LYS A 154 -14.74 17.64 4.28
CA LYS A 154 -15.74 18.11 3.32
C LYS A 154 -15.63 17.41 1.96
N ASN A 155 -14.50 16.77 1.66
CA ASN A 155 -14.25 16.06 0.40
C ASN A 155 -14.28 14.55 0.66
N ARG A 156 -15.49 14.01 0.84
CA ARG A 156 -15.67 12.59 1.14
C ARG A 156 -17.00 12.07 0.60
N ALA A 157 -17.04 10.80 0.23
CA ALA A 157 -18.27 10.07 -0.04
C ALA A 157 -18.74 9.31 1.21
N ARG A 158 -20.05 9.12 1.31
CA ARG A 158 -20.71 8.32 2.36
C ARG A 158 -21.06 6.97 1.78
N ILE A 159 -20.69 5.90 2.50
CA ILE A 159 -21.01 4.52 2.13
C ILE A 159 -21.88 3.91 3.23
N ARG A 160 -23.07 3.44 2.87
CA ARG A 160 -23.98 2.79 3.83
C ARG A 160 -23.38 1.48 4.31
N THR A 161 -23.09 1.42 5.61
CA THR A 161 -22.54 0.24 6.27
C THR A 161 -23.26 -0.04 7.58
N HIS A 162 -22.99 -1.21 8.14
CA HIS A 162 -23.62 -1.70 9.36
C HIS A 162 -22.55 -2.24 10.30
N SER A 163 -22.05 -1.36 11.18
CA SER A 163 -20.96 -1.66 12.13
C SER A 163 -19.76 -2.27 11.40
N SER A 164 -19.27 -1.58 10.38
CA SER A 164 -18.19 -2.09 9.54
C SER A 164 -16.96 -2.42 10.41
N SER A 165 -16.42 -3.61 10.22
CA SER A 165 -15.35 -4.21 11.04
C SER A 165 -14.07 -4.51 10.27
N GLY A 166 -14.06 -4.23 8.97
CA GLY A 166 -12.92 -4.44 8.08
C GLY A 166 -13.30 -4.16 6.62
N CYS A 167 -12.30 -3.79 5.81
CA CYS A 167 -12.45 -3.60 4.37
C CYS A 167 -11.19 -3.94 3.57
N ILE A 168 -11.32 -4.48 2.37
CA ILE A 168 -10.21 -4.68 1.45
C ILE A 168 -10.58 -4.07 0.10
N ALA A 169 -9.60 -3.46 -0.55
CA ALA A 169 -9.74 -2.85 -1.87
C ALA A 169 -8.90 -3.63 -2.88
N ALA A 170 -9.51 -3.92 -4.03
CA ALA A 170 -8.88 -4.60 -5.16
C ALA A 170 -9.79 -4.45 -6.39
N ASP A 171 -9.25 -4.52 -7.60
CA ASP A 171 -10.07 -4.67 -8.80
C ASP A 171 -10.51 -6.14 -8.91
N PHE A 172 -11.69 -6.49 -8.38
CA PHE A 172 -12.12 -7.88 -8.28
C PHE A 172 -12.69 -8.42 -9.60
N ASN A 173 -13.10 -7.55 -10.51
CA ASN A 173 -13.73 -7.92 -11.78
C ASN A 173 -12.85 -7.59 -13.02
N GLU A 174 -11.71 -6.94 -12.81
CA GLU A 174 -10.71 -6.54 -13.82
C GLU A 174 -11.24 -5.53 -14.84
N ASP A 175 -12.08 -4.60 -14.38
CA ASP A 175 -12.60 -3.51 -15.21
C ASP A 175 -11.74 -2.22 -15.17
N GLY A 176 -10.66 -2.22 -14.37
CA GLY A 176 -9.76 -1.08 -14.22
C GLY A 176 -10.18 -0.09 -13.12
N TYR A 177 -11.21 -0.42 -12.33
CA TYR A 177 -11.65 0.36 -11.19
C TYR A 177 -11.51 -0.45 -9.90
N ILE A 178 -10.95 0.17 -8.86
CA ILE A 178 -10.75 -0.53 -7.59
C ILE A 178 -12.09 -0.66 -6.85
N ASP A 179 -12.50 -1.90 -6.60
CA ASP A 179 -13.68 -2.27 -5.82
C ASP A 179 -13.40 -2.29 -4.31
N ILE A 180 -14.46 -2.39 -3.50
CA ILE A 180 -14.34 -2.46 -2.04
C ILE A 180 -15.17 -3.61 -1.47
N ALA A 181 -14.53 -4.58 -0.83
CA ALA A 181 -15.22 -5.57 -0.01
C ALA A 181 -15.24 -5.12 1.46
N VAL A 182 -16.43 -5.11 2.08
CA VAL A 182 -16.68 -4.59 3.44
C VAL A 182 -17.32 -5.66 4.32
N ALA A 183 -16.80 -5.85 5.54
CA ALA A 183 -17.40 -6.72 6.54
C ALA A 183 -18.26 -5.98 7.56
N ASN A 184 -19.57 -6.26 7.56
CA ASN A 184 -20.51 -5.68 8.50
C ASN A 184 -20.72 -6.60 9.71
N HIS A 185 -20.52 -6.09 10.92
CA HIS A 185 -20.62 -6.92 12.12
C HIS A 185 -22.04 -6.99 12.68
N LYS A 186 -22.82 -5.90 12.58
CA LYS A 186 -24.16 -5.80 13.18
C LYS A 186 -25.08 -4.97 12.34
N THR A 187 -26.31 -5.44 12.17
CA THR A 187 -27.41 -4.70 11.54
C THR A 187 -28.56 -4.61 12.52
N PHE A 188 -29.06 -3.41 12.80
CA PHE A 188 -30.12 -3.13 13.77
C PHE A 188 -29.86 -3.72 15.18
N GLY A 189 -28.58 -3.81 15.55
CA GLY A 189 -28.11 -4.36 16.83
C GLY A 189 -27.81 -5.86 16.85
N ASP A 190 -28.30 -6.62 15.86
CA ASP A 190 -28.16 -8.07 15.77
C ASP A 190 -26.89 -8.48 15.01
N HIS A 191 -26.27 -9.58 15.44
CA HIS A 191 -25.05 -10.15 14.83
C HIS A 191 -25.36 -10.94 13.54
N VAL A 192 -26.11 -10.33 12.64
CA VAL A 192 -26.59 -10.94 11.38
C VAL A 192 -26.23 -10.10 10.16
N GLY A 193 -25.29 -9.16 10.31
CA GLY A 193 -24.93 -8.25 9.22
C GLY A 193 -24.27 -9.01 8.07
N ASP A 194 -24.86 -8.91 6.87
CA ASP A 194 -24.23 -9.35 5.64
C ASP A 194 -23.10 -8.38 5.28
N SER A 195 -21.95 -8.95 4.99
CA SER A 195 -20.85 -8.29 4.30
C SER A 195 -21.23 -8.05 2.84
N PHE A 196 -20.47 -7.23 2.13
CA PHE A 196 -20.74 -6.99 0.72
C PHE A 196 -19.49 -6.61 -0.07
N VAL A 197 -19.60 -6.71 -1.40
CA VAL A 197 -18.68 -6.09 -2.36
C VAL A 197 -19.40 -4.92 -3.02
N LEU A 198 -18.78 -3.75 -2.96
CA LEU A 198 -19.11 -2.57 -3.75
C LEU A 198 -18.31 -2.64 -5.04
N TRP A 199 -19.01 -2.73 -6.16
CA TRP A 199 -18.41 -2.69 -7.48
C TRP A 199 -18.25 -1.23 -7.89
N ASN A 200 -17.02 -0.85 -8.20
CA ASN A 200 -16.71 0.48 -8.68
C ASN A 200 -16.80 0.52 -10.22
N GLY A 201 -16.59 1.69 -10.80
CA GLY A 201 -16.64 1.86 -12.25
C GLY A 201 -16.26 3.26 -12.69
N PRO A 202 -16.52 3.63 -13.96
CA PRO A 202 -16.25 4.97 -14.49
C PRO A 202 -17.07 6.09 -13.82
N ASP A 203 -18.19 5.73 -13.18
CA ASP A 203 -18.98 6.63 -12.35
C ASP A 203 -18.50 6.56 -10.89
N GLU A 204 -18.81 7.56 -10.06
CA GLU A 204 -18.47 7.52 -8.63
C GLU A 204 -18.92 6.22 -7.95
N VAL A 205 -18.15 5.74 -6.94
CA VAL A 205 -18.43 4.53 -6.16
C VAL A 205 -19.91 4.43 -5.75
N ASP A 206 -20.63 3.41 -6.24
CA ASP A 206 -22.07 3.22 -6.04
C ASP A 206 -22.39 2.16 -4.97
N ASP A 207 -23.04 2.59 -3.88
CA ASP A 207 -23.47 1.71 -2.78
C ASP A 207 -24.91 1.19 -2.90
N ARG A 208 -25.61 1.45 -4.02
CA ARG A 208 -27.02 1.10 -4.18
C ARG A 208 -27.26 -0.38 -4.49
N ASN A 209 -26.35 -1.03 -5.22
CA ASN A 209 -26.49 -2.42 -5.66
C ASN A 209 -25.22 -3.26 -5.39
N PRO A 210 -24.81 -3.40 -4.12
CA PRO A 210 -23.65 -4.21 -3.81
C PRO A 210 -23.96 -5.70 -3.94
N THR A 211 -22.95 -6.52 -4.23
CA THR A 211 -23.06 -7.99 -4.10
C THR A 211 -23.00 -8.34 -2.63
N ARG A 212 -24.10 -8.86 -2.07
CA ARG A 212 -24.15 -9.35 -0.68
C ARG A 212 -23.34 -10.63 -0.55
N LEU A 213 -22.53 -10.69 0.50
CA LEU A 213 -21.76 -11.87 0.89
C LEU A 213 -22.47 -12.53 2.08
N PRO A 214 -22.68 -13.86 2.06
CA PRO A 214 -23.46 -14.56 3.07
C PRO A 214 -22.66 -14.73 4.37
N THR A 215 -22.51 -13.65 5.13
CA THR A 215 -21.85 -13.63 6.43
C THR A 215 -22.87 -13.38 7.54
N ALA A 216 -22.54 -13.79 8.76
CA ALA A 216 -23.40 -13.61 9.93
C ALA A 216 -22.64 -12.80 10.99
N GLY A 217 -22.58 -11.48 10.79
CA GLY A 217 -21.90 -10.57 11.71
C GLY A 217 -20.43 -10.92 11.97
N PRO A 218 -19.58 -11.02 10.93
CA PRO A 218 -18.15 -11.25 11.11
C PRO A 218 -17.53 -10.17 12.01
N HIS A 219 -16.59 -10.58 12.85
CA HIS A 219 -15.92 -9.69 13.80
C HIS A 219 -14.42 -9.63 13.52
N GLY A 220 -14.05 -8.61 12.73
CA GLY A 220 -12.68 -8.37 12.31
C GLY A 220 -12.30 -9.16 11.06
N MET A 221 -11.49 -8.55 10.20
CA MET A 221 -10.93 -9.17 9.01
C MET A 221 -9.41 -9.10 9.07
N LEU A 222 -8.71 -10.23 8.90
CA LEU A 222 -7.27 -10.20 8.57
C LEU A 222 -7.16 -9.85 7.09
N GLN A 223 -6.37 -8.83 6.79
CA GLN A 223 -6.30 -8.27 5.44
C GLN A 223 -4.83 -8.11 5.08
N VAL A 224 -4.51 -8.62 3.90
CA VAL A 224 -3.32 -8.27 3.14
C VAL A 224 -3.87 -7.59 1.90
N GLN A 225 -3.63 -6.29 1.76
CA GLN A 225 -4.05 -5.59 0.55
C GLN A 225 -3.20 -6.11 -0.63
N PRO A 226 -3.80 -6.37 -1.79
CA PRO A 226 -3.02 -6.69 -2.98
C PRO A 226 -2.27 -5.46 -3.47
N GLY A 227 -1.21 -5.72 -4.24
CA GLY A 227 -0.31 -4.71 -4.78
C GLY A 227 0.83 -4.35 -3.83
N ASN A 228 1.77 -3.57 -4.36
CA ASN A 228 2.92 -3.05 -3.65
C ASN A 228 2.47 -2.17 -2.48
N ILE A 229 3.09 -2.32 -1.31
CA ILE A 229 2.72 -1.52 -0.13
C ILE A 229 2.99 -0.03 -0.32
N LEU A 230 3.99 0.34 -1.12
CA LEU A 230 4.42 1.72 -1.34
C LEU A 230 3.45 2.47 -2.25
N ASP A 231 3.14 1.90 -3.42
CA ASP A 231 2.38 2.60 -4.48
C ASP A 231 1.13 1.84 -4.95
N GLY A 232 0.93 0.59 -4.52
CA GLY A 232 -0.18 -0.31 -4.89
C GLY A 232 -0.20 -0.75 -6.32
N SER A 233 0.87 -0.49 -7.05
CA SER A 233 1.08 -1.09 -8.35
C SER A 233 1.14 -2.60 -8.22
N ALA A 234 0.92 -3.29 -9.34
CA ALA A 234 1.07 -4.73 -9.41
C ALA A 234 2.54 -5.19 -9.43
N GLN A 235 3.51 -4.27 -9.34
CA GLN A 235 4.92 -4.54 -9.57
C GLN A 235 5.72 -4.45 -8.26
N GLU A 236 6.57 -5.44 -8.05
CA GLU A 236 7.69 -5.36 -7.12
C GLU A 236 8.99 -5.27 -7.93
N TYR A 237 9.99 -4.57 -7.39
CA TYR A 237 11.25 -4.38 -8.10
C TYR A 237 12.41 -5.13 -7.45
N TYR A 238 13.21 -5.80 -8.28
CA TYR A 238 14.54 -6.27 -7.91
C TYR A 238 15.58 -5.44 -8.65
N THR A 239 16.60 -4.94 -7.95
CA THR A 239 17.75 -4.26 -8.57
C THR A 239 19.00 -5.12 -8.39
N SER A 240 19.73 -5.38 -9.48
CA SER A 240 20.95 -6.18 -9.44
C SER A 240 22.08 -5.46 -8.74
N ALA A 241 23.15 -6.17 -8.37
CA ALA A 241 24.43 -5.51 -8.15
C ALA A 241 24.91 -4.84 -9.46
N PRO A 242 25.60 -3.70 -9.39
CA PRO A 242 26.26 -3.11 -10.55
C PRO A 242 27.45 -3.99 -11.00
N PHE A 243 27.76 -3.97 -12.30
CA PHE A 243 28.93 -4.65 -12.85
C PHE A 243 29.51 -3.88 -14.03
N GLU A 244 30.81 -4.00 -14.23
CA GLU A 244 31.54 -3.31 -15.31
C GLU A 244 31.63 -4.18 -16.57
N LEU A 245 31.31 -3.61 -17.73
CA LEU A 245 31.55 -4.27 -19.00
C LEU A 245 33.04 -4.21 -19.38
N PRO A 246 33.56 -5.22 -20.09
CA PRO A 246 34.86 -5.10 -20.73
C PRO A 246 34.96 -3.86 -21.61
N THR A 247 36.17 -3.30 -21.74
CA THR A 247 36.39 -2.10 -22.54
C THR A 247 35.94 -2.31 -23.99
N GLY A 248 35.05 -1.43 -24.45
CA GLY A 248 34.50 -1.48 -25.81
C GLY A 248 33.35 -2.46 -26.00
N ALA A 249 32.99 -3.24 -24.96
CA ALA A 249 31.88 -4.17 -25.04
C ALA A 249 30.52 -3.45 -24.91
N THR A 250 29.51 -3.96 -25.58
CA THR A 250 28.13 -3.45 -25.54
C THR A 250 27.16 -4.56 -25.21
N VAL A 251 26.15 -4.28 -24.37
CA VAL A 251 25.05 -5.23 -24.13
C VAL A 251 24.27 -5.43 -25.43
N THR A 252 23.99 -6.68 -25.77
CA THR A 252 23.27 -7.08 -26.98
C THR A 252 21.93 -7.72 -26.70
N GLN A 253 21.73 -8.25 -25.48
CA GLN A 253 20.51 -8.95 -25.12
C GLN A 253 20.34 -9.00 -23.59
N VAL A 254 19.09 -8.96 -23.13
CA VAL A 254 18.71 -9.27 -21.75
C VAL A 254 17.64 -10.36 -21.75
N GLY A 255 17.76 -11.33 -20.85
CA GLY A 255 16.82 -12.44 -20.71
C GLY A 255 16.88 -13.06 -19.32
N TRP A 256 16.00 -14.01 -19.03
CA TRP A 256 15.92 -14.68 -17.73
C TRP A 256 15.36 -16.10 -17.82
N GLU A 257 15.44 -16.84 -16.73
CA GLU A 257 14.62 -18.04 -16.52
C GLU A 257 13.59 -17.72 -15.44
N ALA A 258 12.30 -17.91 -15.74
CA ALA A 258 11.22 -17.65 -14.79
C ALA A 258 10.07 -18.65 -14.85
N GLU A 259 9.54 -19.01 -13.69
CA GLU A 259 8.23 -19.65 -13.56
C GLU A 259 7.17 -18.56 -13.37
N LEU A 260 6.25 -18.46 -14.34
CA LEU A 260 5.15 -17.51 -14.33
C LEU A 260 3.82 -18.22 -14.02
N GLY A 261 3.15 -17.77 -12.97
CA GLY A 261 1.76 -18.13 -12.71
C GLY A 261 0.78 -17.30 -13.57
N PRO A 262 -0.52 -17.62 -13.53
CA PRO A 262 -1.54 -16.82 -14.21
C PRO A 262 -1.45 -15.34 -13.83
N LYS A 263 -1.56 -14.45 -14.83
CA LYS A 263 -1.56 -12.98 -14.65
C LYS A 263 -0.30 -12.44 -13.95
N THR A 264 0.82 -13.12 -14.14
CA THR A 264 2.14 -12.65 -13.71
C THR A 264 3.03 -12.39 -14.91
N TRP A 265 3.98 -11.48 -14.75
CA TRP A 265 4.95 -11.13 -15.79
C TRP A 265 6.27 -10.72 -15.17
N VAL A 266 7.32 -10.79 -15.98
CA VAL A 266 8.62 -10.20 -15.68
C VAL A 266 8.95 -9.24 -16.81
N GLY A 267 9.49 -8.08 -16.47
CA GLY A 267 10.10 -7.17 -17.41
C GLY A 267 11.45 -6.71 -16.88
N ALA A 268 12.38 -6.37 -17.76
CA ALA A 268 13.67 -5.84 -17.37
C ALA A 268 13.89 -4.41 -17.87
N GLN A 269 14.70 -3.66 -17.14
CA GLN A 269 15.30 -2.42 -17.61
C GLN A 269 16.78 -2.42 -17.27
N LEU A 270 17.56 -1.68 -18.05
CA LEU A 270 19.00 -1.55 -17.91
C LEU A 270 19.33 -0.08 -17.66
N ARG A 271 20.35 0.19 -16.84
CA ARG A 271 20.95 1.53 -16.76
C ARG A 271 22.45 1.42 -16.93
N PHE A 272 23.04 2.47 -17.49
CA PHE A 272 24.44 2.51 -17.85
C PHE A 272 25.08 3.81 -17.34
N ALA A 273 26.33 3.73 -16.88
CA ALA A 273 27.07 4.92 -16.44
C ALA A 273 28.58 4.75 -16.61
N ALA A 274 29.32 5.87 -16.60
CA ALA A 274 30.78 5.85 -16.72
C ALA A 274 31.49 5.34 -15.44
N SER A 275 30.80 5.29 -14.30
CA SER A 275 31.31 4.78 -13.03
C SER A 275 30.18 4.15 -12.21
N GLU A 276 30.53 3.30 -11.26
CA GLU A 276 29.58 2.64 -10.35
C GLU A 276 28.68 3.66 -9.63
N ASP A 277 29.26 4.67 -8.97
CA ASP A 277 28.52 5.72 -8.26
C ASP A 277 27.54 6.50 -9.16
N ALA A 278 27.87 6.65 -10.45
CA ALA A 278 27.04 7.41 -11.37
C ALA A 278 25.78 6.62 -11.79
N LEU A 279 25.74 5.30 -11.56
CA LEU A 279 24.54 4.48 -11.82
C LEU A 279 23.35 4.94 -10.98
N GLU A 280 23.56 5.38 -9.74
CA GLU A 280 22.47 5.78 -8.84
C GLU A 280 21.56 6.85 -9.44
N GLN A 281 22.13 7.75 -10.23
CA GLN A 281 21.45 8.84 -10.92
C GLN A 281 21.15 8.55 -12.40
N ALA A 282 21.62 7.42 -12.92
CA ALA A 282 21.39 7.03 -14.31
C ALA A 282 19.93 6.58 -14.52
N ALA A 283 19.37 6.98 -15.66
CA ALA A 283 18.01 6.60 -16.04
C ALA A 283 17.92 5.10 -16.34
N TRP A 284 16.78 4.52 -15.96
CA TRP A 284 16.42 3.18 -16.38
C TRP A 284 15.90 3.21 -17.82
N LEU A 285 16.50 2.37 -18.66
CA LEU A 285 16.21 2.26 -20.09
C LEU A 285 15.54 0.92 -20.38
N GLY A 286 14.49 0.99 -21.17
CA GLY A 286 13.84 -0.13 -21.85
C GLY A 286 14.22 -0.18 -23.34
N PRO A 287 13.40 -0.87 -24.15
CA PRO A 287 13.54 -0.88 -25.61
C PRO A 287 13.53 0.53 -26.19
N ASP A 288 14.33 0.75 -27.24
CA ASP A 288 14.47 2.03 -27.95
C ASP A 288 14.86 3.23 -27.04
N ASP A 289 15.64 2.96 -25.97
CA ASP A 289 16.00 3.92 -24.92
C ASP A 289 14.78 4.58 -24.22
N GLY A 290 13.61 3.93 -24.27
CA GLY A 290 12.37 4.41 -23.67
C GLY A 290 12.15 3.95 -22.22
N GLU A 291 11.01 4.33 -21.64
CA GLU A 291 10.62 3.91 -20.27
C GLU A 291 9.92 2.54 -20.22
N GLY A 292 9.83 1.84 -21.36
CA GLY A 292 9.22 0.52 -21.46
C GLY A 292 10.03 -0.58 -20.76
N TRP A 293 9.53 -1.81 -20.82
CA TRP A 293 10.19 -2.97 -20.24
C TRP A 293 10.66 -3.90 -21.35
N PHE A 294 11.92 -4.33 -21.28
CA PHE A 294 12.40 -5.44 -22.10
C PHE A 294 11.62 -6.70 -21.72
N THR A 295 11.31 -7.52 -22.72
CA THR A 295 10.78 -8.88 -22.55
C THR A 295 11.91 -9.91 -22.51
N ASP A 296 11.57 -11.15 -22.19
CA ASP A 296 12.54 -12.24 -22.09
C ASP A 296 13.29 -12.45 -23.42
N ASP A 297 14.59 -12.69 -23.31
CA ASP A 297 15.57 -12.83 -24.40
C ASP A 297 15.46 -11.72 -25.48
N GLN A 298 15.09 -10.49 -25.12
CA GLN A 298 14.98 -9.38 -26.06
C GLN A 298 16.34 -8.76 -26.39
N GLU A 299 16.56 -8.47 -27.68
CA GLU A 299 17.73 -7.73 -28.15
C GLU A 299 17.77 -6.31 -27.58
N VAL A 300 18.97 -5.86 -27.23
CA VAL A 300 19.25 -4.56 -26.63
C VAL A 300 20.01 -3.73 -27.64
N GLU A 301 19.38 -2.67 -28.12
CA GLU A 301 19.98 -1.67 -29.01
C GLU A 301 20.25 -0.36 -28.25
N THR A 302 20.99 -0.43 -27.14
CA THR A 302 21.35 0.78 -26.36
C THR A 302 22.57 1.45 -27.00
N GLY A 303 22.31 2.30 -27.99
CA GLY A 303 23.33 3.02 -28.74
C GLY A 303 24.32 3.79 -27.86
N ALA A 304 25.62 3.63 -28.14
CA ALA A 304 26.76 4.34 -27.52
C ALA A 304 27.15 4.01 -26.06
N HIS A 305 26.54 3.02 -25.40
CA HIS A 305 26.86 2.65 -24.01
C HIS A 305 28.05 1.68 -23.84
N ALA A 306 29.04 1.73 -24.74
CA ALA A 306 30.16 0.78 -24.76
C ALA A 306 31.13 0.97 -23.58
N GLY A 307 31.54 -0.14 -22.94
CA GLY A 307 32.53 -0.14 -21.85
C GLY A 307 32.09 0.61 -20.59
N GLN A 308 30.78 0.63 -20.32
CA GLN A 308 30.18 1.29 -19.16
C GLN A 308 29.92 0.33 -18.00
N TRP A 309 29.71 0.89 -16.81
CA TRP A 309 29.06 0.20 -15.72
C TRP A 309 27.59 -0.03 -16.06
N VAL A 310 27.08 -1.20 -15.71
CA VAL A 310 25.73 -1.66 -16.03
C VAL A 310 25.04 -2.14 -14.76
N GLN A 311 23.74 -1.92 -14.71
CA GLN A 311 22.88 -2.53 -13.72
C GLN A 311 21.54 -2.84 -14.38
N TYR A 312 20.90 -3.94 -13.97
CA TYR A 312 19.55 -4.25 -14.39
C TYR A 312 18.58 -4.13 -13.22
N ARG A 313 17.32 -3.83 -13.53
CA ARG A 313 16.20 -4.05 -12.62
C ARG A 313 15.16 -4.94 -13.28
N LEU A 314 14.49 -5.74 -12.47
CA LEU A 314 13.32 -6.51 -12.87
C LEU A 314 12.07 -5.87 -12.28
N ALA A 315 11.04 -5.71 -13.10
CA ALA A 315 9.67 -5.61 -12.63
C ALA A 315 9.10 -7.03 -12.49
N LEU A 316 8.76 -7.42 -11.27
CA LEU A 316 8.12 -8.68 -10.93
C LEU A 316 6.63 -8.40 -10.72
N GLY A 317 5.85 -8.60 -11.78
CA GLY A 317 4.44 -8.20 -11.82
C GLY A 317 3.47 -9.32 -11.48
N ALA A 318 2.42 -8.97 -10.74
CA ALA A 318 1.28 -9.84 -10.47
C ALA A 318 -0.02 -9.06 -10.32
N VAL A 319 -0.99 -9.30 -11.21
CA VAL A 319 -2.32 -8.68 -11.08
C VAL A 319 -2.95 -9.14 -9.76
N ASN A 320 -3.36 -8.17 -8.94
CA ASN A 320 -4.01 -8.39 -7.64
C ASN A 320 -3.26 -9.34 -6.69
N SER A 321 -1.93 -9.50 -6.84
CA SER A 321 -1.08 -10.36 -6.01
C SER A 321 -1.55 -11.83 -5.88
N GLY A 322 -2.29 -12.36 -6.87
CA GLY A 322 -2.82 -13.73 -6.84
C GLY A 322 -1.76 -14.83 -7.07
N SER A 323 -0.58 -14.45 -7.54
CA SER A 323 0.59 -15.30 -7.78
C SER A 323 1.85 -14.43 -7.76
N THR A 324 3.05 -15.01 -7.80
CA THR A 324 4.31 -14.24 -7.83
C THR A 324 5.26 -14.84 -8.87
N PRO A 325 5.85 -14.05 -9.77
CA PRO A 325 6.92 -14.52 -10.64
C PRO A 325 8.08 -15.11 -9.83
N ARG A 326 8.65 -16.21 -10.29
CA ARG A 326 9.88 -16.77 -9.70
C ARG A 326 10.99 -16.79 -10.73
N VAL A 327 11.92 -15.86 -10.59
CA VAL A 327 13.10 -15.75 -11.47
C VAL A 327 14.26 -16.52 -10.84
N THR A 328 14.88 -17.43 -11.59
CA THR A 328 16.01 -18.25 -11.12
C THR A 328 17.35 -17.84 -11.72
N GLU A 329 17.33 -17.19 -12.88
CA GLU A 329 18.52 -16.69 -13.58
C GLU A 329 18.16 -15.40 -14.33
N VAL A 330 19.10 -14.45 -14.38
CA VAL A 330 19.06 -13.31 -15.32
C VAL A 330 20.34 -13.33 -16.13
N ARG A 331 20.21 -13.21 -17.44
CA ARG A 331 21.31 -13.21 -18.40
C ARG A 331 21.40 -11.84 -19.06
N VAL A 332 22.58 -11.25 -19.02
CA VAL A 332 22.92 -10.04 -19.78
C VAL A 332 24.06 -10.39 -20.72
N HIS A 333 23.75 -10.46 -22.02
CA HIS A 333 24.73 -10.80 -23.05
C HIS A 333 25.39 -9.54 -23.58
N TYR A 334 26.70 -9.61 -23.82
CA TYR A 334 27.48 -8.52 -24.39
C TYR A 334 28.54 -9.06 -25.37
N VAL A 335 28.96 -8.21 -26.29
CA VAL A 335 30.03 -8.46 -27.28
C VAL A 335 31.07 -7.37 -27.24
#